data_AF-A0A563VLX2-F1
#
_entry.id   AF-A0A563VLX2-F1
#
_cell.length_a   1.000
_cell.length_b   1.000
_cell.length_c   1.000
_cell.angle_alpha   90.00
_cell.angle_beta   90.00
_cell.angle_gamma   90.00
#
_symmetry.space_group_name_H-M   'P 1'
#
loop_
_entity.id
_entity.type
_entity.pdbx_description
1 polymer ?
#
loop_
_entity_poly.entity_id
_entity_poly.type
_entity_poly.pdbx_seq_one_letter_code
_entity_poly.pdbx_strand_id
1 'polypeptide(L)'
;MGKDQTQKLERTNGIVRQQAGRWHRRQNKFAKVWEQTEGTVRLVVSYFNWIWVHSRKKNTAAMRTGLASAPWSWNDLITYPTLC
;
A
#
# COMPACT_ATOMS: atom_id res chain seq x y z
N MET A 1 4.73 -12.55 21.09
CA MET A 1 4.09 -11.35 20.50
C MET A 1 2.88 -10.99 21.32
N GLY A 2 2.75 -9.73 21.73
CA GLY A 2 1.58 -9.27 22.52
C GLY A 2 0.32 -9.18 21.67
N LYS A 3 -0.85 -9.34 22.30
CA LYS A 3 -2.18 -9.33 21.67
C LYS A 3 -2.41 -8.11 20.75
N ASP A 4 -1.86 -6.96 21.13
CA ASP A 4 -1.96 -5.70 20.39
C ASP A 4 -1.21 -5.70 19.05
N GLN A 5 -0.08 -6.39 18.96
CA GLN A 5 0.68 -6.48 17.71
C GLN A 5 -0.04 -7.34 16.68
N THR A 6 -0.62 -8.46 17.14
CA THR A 6 -1.43 -9.35 16.31
C THR A 6 -2.65 -8.61 15.76
N GLN A 7 -3.35 -7.85 16.60
CA GLN A 7 -4.53 -7.09 16.18
C GLN A 7 -4.20 -6.00 15.15
N LYS A 8 -3.09 -5.28 15.32
CA LYS A 8 -2.61 -4.30 14.33
C LYS A 8 -2.31 -4.97 12.99
N LEU A 9 -1.65 -6.13 13.01
CA LEU A 9 -1.31 -6.87 11.80
C LEU A 9 -2.57 -7.35 11.06
N GLU A 10 -3.55 -7.91 11.77
CA GLU A 10 -4.82 -8.35 11.18
C GLU A 10 -5.60 -7.20 10.57
N ARG A 11 -5.64 -6.04 11.25
CA ARG A 11 -6.29 -4.84 10.73
C ARG A 11 -5.63 -4.34 9.45
N THR A 12 -4.30 -4.28 9.42
CA THR A 12 -3.55 -3.89 8.21
C THR A 12 -3.82 -4.87 7.07
N ASN A 13 -3.80 -6.17 7.34
CA ASN A 13 -4.13 -7.20 6.36
C ASN A 13 -5.56 -7.04 5.81
N GLY A 14 -6.53 -6.72 6.67
CA GLY A 14 -7.90 -6.43 6.26
C GLY A 14 -8.01 -5.22 5.32
N ILE A 15 -7.31 -4.12 5.66
CA ILE A 15 -7.29 -2.90 4.84
C ILE A 15 -6.68 -3.18 3.47
N VAL A 16 -5.50 -3.82 3.41
CA VAL A 16 -4.82 -4.13 2.14
C VAL A 16 -5.72 -4.97 1.24
N ARG A 17 -6.36 -6.01 1.78
CA ARG A 17 -7.30 -6.84 1.02
C ARG A 17 -8.50 -6.06 0.52
N GLN A 18 -9.10 -5.20 1.37
CA GLN A 18 -10.26 -4.40 0.97
C GLN A 18 -9.91 -3.41 -0.14
N GLN A 19 -8.75 -2.78 -0.08
CA GLN A 19 -8.28 -1.87 -1.13
C GLN A 19 -7.91 -2.62 -2.42
N ALA A 20 -7.25 -3.78 -2.29
CA ALA A 20 -6.97 -4.68 -3.41
C ALA A 20 -8.24 -5.32 -3.99
N GLY A 21 -9.35 -5.37 -3.23
CA GLY A 21 -10.61 -5.96 -3.64
C GLY A 21 -11.23 -5.34 -4.89
N ARG A 22 -10.89 -4.08 -5.22
CA ARG A 22 -11.26 -3.46 -6.50
C ARG A 22 -10.68 -4.19 -7.72
N TRP A 23 -9.59 -4.92 -7.52
CA TRP A 23 -8.86 -5.65 -8.55
C TRP A 23 -9.25 -7.14 -8.60
N HIS A 24 -10.16 -7.60 -7.73
CA HIS A 24 -10.59 -8.99 -7.65
C HIS A 24 -12.13 -9.12 -7.62
N ARG A 25 -12.68 -9.92 -8.54
CA ARG A 25 -14.13 -9.97 -8.81
C ARG A 25 -14.99 -10.68 -7.74
N ARG A 26 -14.45 -11.68 -7.03
CA ARG A 26 -15.30 -12.69 -6.34
C ARG A 26 -15.13 -12.80 -4.82
N GLN A 27 -13.94 -12.56 -4.25
CA GLN A 27 -13.71 -12.73 -2.81
C GLN A 27 -12.66 -11.74 -2.30
N ASN A 28 -12.81 -11.29 -1.05
CA ASN A 28 -11.82 -10.47 -0.34
C ASN A 28 -10.64 -11.34 0.15
N LYS A 29 -10.00 -12.05 -0.78
CA LYS A 29 -8.88 -12.97 -0.55
C LYS A 29 -7.75 -12.64 -1.50
N PHE A 30 -6.53 -13.00 -1.11
CA PHE A 30 -5.38 -12.92 -2.00
C PHE A 30 -5.50 -13.92 -3.15
N ALA A 31 -4.81 -13.62 -4.26
CA ALA A 31 -4.72 -14.54 -5.38
C ALA A 31 -4.06 -15.86 -4.94
N LYS A 32 -4.42 -16.95 -5.60
CA LYS A 32 -3.80 -18.27 -5.36
C LYS A 32 -2.34 -18.31 -5.82
N VAL A 33 -1.98 -17.45 -6.78
CA VAL A 33 -0.63 -17.30 -7.32
C VAL A 33 0.11 -16.28 -6.48
N TRP A 34 1.27 -16.67 -5.95
CA TRP A 34 2.03 -15.85 -5.01
C TRP A 34 2.61 -14.61 -5.68
N GLU A 35 3.15 -14.76 -6.90
CA GLU A 35 3.76 -13.68 -7.68
C GLU A 35 2.75 -12.57 -8.00
N GLN A 36 1.51 -12.95 -8.32
CA GLN A 36 0.41 -11.99 -8.56
C GLN A 36 0.00 -11.26 -7.28
N THR A 37 -0.01 -11.97 -6.16
CA THR A 37 -0.32 -11.38 -4.85
C THR A 37 0.76 -10.38 -4.47
N GLU A 38 2.02 -10.74 -4.64
CA GLU A 38 3.16 -9.88 -4.37
C GLU A 38 3.11 -8.60 -5.22
N GLY A 39 2.94 -8.73 -6.53
CA GLY A 39 2.84 -7.58 -7.44
C GLY A 39 1.68 -6.65 -7.07
N THR A 40 0.49 -7.21 -6.86
CA THR A 40 -0.70 -6.44 -6.49
C THR A 40 -0.53 -5.73 -5.15
N VAL A 41 -0.01 -6.41 -4.14
CA VAL A 41 0.22 -5.82 -2.81
C VAL A 41 1.26 -4.71 -2.88
N ARG A 42 2.38 -4.91 -3.60
CA ARG A 42 3.39 -3.86 -3.83
C ARG A 42 2.74 -2.63 -4.46
N LEU A 43 1.95 -2.79 -5.52
CA LEU A 43 1.26 -1.67 -6.18
C LEU A 43 0.29 -0.93 -5.24
N VAL A 44 -0.53 -1.66 -4.49
CA VAL A 44 -1.50 -1.07 -3.55
C VAL A 44 -0.80 -0.30 -2.45
N VAL A 45 0.22 -0.91 -1.82
CA VAL A 45 0.98 -0.27 -0.73
C VAL A 45 1.71 0.97 -1.24
N SER A 46 2.36 0.89 -2.41
CA SER A 46 3.04 2.02 -3.02
C SER A 46 2.07 3.18 -3.31
N TYR A 47 0.92 2.88 -3.92
CA TYR A 47 -0.08 3.90 -4.23
C TYR A 47 -0.59 4.62 -2.97
N PHE A 48 -1.03 3.88 -1.94
CA PHE A 48 -1.61 4.51 -0.75
C PHE A 48 -0.60 5.26 0.12
N ASN A 49 0.66 4.84 0.11
CA ASN A 49 1.69 5.48 0.93
C ASN A 49 2.34 6.70 0.24
N TRP A 50 2.61 6.60 -1.07
CA TRP A 50 3.44 7.56 -1.78
C TRP A 50 2.65 8.51 -2.69
N ILE A 51 1.57 8.02 -3.32
CA ILE A 51 0.82 8.78 -4.34
C ILE A 51 -0.46 9.38 -3.74
N TRP A 52 -1.22 8.59 -2.98
CA TRP A 52 -2.55 8.97 -2.53
C TRP A 52 -2.51 10.10 -1.49
N VAL A 53 -3.08 11.25 -1.85
CA VAL A 53 -3.25 12.39 -0.96
C VAL A 53 -4.53 12.24 -0.15
N HIS A 54 -4.40 12.19 1.17
CA HIS A 54 -5.56 12.03 2.04
C HIS A 54 -6.45 13.27 2.00
N SER A 55 -7.72 13.11 1.63
CA SER A 55 -8.68 14.21 1.40
C SER A 55 -8.75 15.27 2.52
N ARG A 56 -8.72 14.84 3.80
CA ARG A 56 -8.73 15.74 4.98
C ARG A 56 -7.37 16.30 5.38
N LYS A 57 -6.30 15.54 5.22
CA LYS A 57 -4.95 15.89 5.72
C LYS A 57 -4.08 16.56 4.66
N LYS A 58 -4.50 16.48 3.39
CA LYS A 58 -3.87 17.08 2.21
C LYS A 58 -2.39 16.69 2.03
N ASN A 59 -1.97 15.54 2.59
CA ASN A 59 -0.63 14.98 2.48
C ASN A 59 -0.69 13.44 2.37
N THR A 60 0.41 12.83 1.92
CA THR A 60 0.58 11.38 1.80
C THR A 60 1.13 10.78 3.09
N ALA A 61 1.12 9.44 3.22
CA ALA A 61 1.71 8.79 4.38
C ALA A 61 3.23 8.98 4.43
N ALA A 62 3.90 8.87 3.27
CA ALA A 62 5.34 9.08 3.14
C ALA A 62 5.77 10.50 3.55
N MET A 63 4.95 11.51 3.25
CA MET A 63 5.20 12.89 3.70
C MET A 63 5.11 13.03 5.21
N ARG A 64 4.14 12.36 5.87
CA ARG A 64 3.98 12.44 7.33
C ARG A 64 5.14 11.82 8.09
N THR A 65 5.79 10.82 7.50
CA THR A 65 6.95 10.16 8.08
C THR A 65 8.27 10.81 7.65
N GLY A 66 8.23 11.89 6.86
CA GLY A 66 9.43 12.59 6.38
C GLY A 66 10.21 11.85 5.29
N LEU A 67 9.63 10.82 4.67
CA LEU A 67 10.27 10.06 3.59
C LEU A 67 10.17 10.75 2.22
N ALA A 68 9.22 11.67 2.07
CA ALA A 68 9.00 12.43 0.85
C ALA A 68 8.64 13.89 1.17
N SER A 69 9.14 14.84 0.38
CA SER A 69 8.81 16.26 0.50
C SER A 69 7.49 16.65 -0.21
N ALA A 70 7.05 15.84 -1.17
CA ALA A 70 5.84 16.04 -1.95
C ALA A 70 5.16 14.69 -2.26
N PRO A 71 3.87 14.67 -2.66
CA PRO A 71 3.22 13.48 -3.19
C PRO A 71 3.95 12.99 -4.44
N TRP A 72 4.19 11.69 -4.55
CA TRP A 72 4.80 11.09 -5.73
C TRP A 72 3.74 10.77 -6.79
N SER A 73 4.20 10.63 -8.02
CA SER A 73 3.47 10.05 -9.14
C SER A 73 3.95 8.62 -9.43
N TRP A 74 3.25 7.91 -10.31
CA TRP A 74 3.72 6.63 -10.82
C TRP A 74 5.06 6.76 -11.55
N ASN A 75 5.30 7.88 -12.24
CA ASN A 75 6.55 8.12 -12.92
C ASN A 75 7.70 8.20 -11.92
N ASP A 76 7.52 8.93 -10.82
CA ASP A 76 8.54 9.05 -9.77
C ASP A 76 8.93 7.69 -9.21
N LEU A 77 7.97 6.79 -8.98
CA LEU A 77 8.23 5.42 -8.51
C LEU A 77 9.04 4.57 -9.51
N ILE A 78 8.81 4.74 -10.81
CA ILE A 78 9.49 3.96 -11.86
C ILE A 78 10.89 4.53 -12.13
N THR A 79 11.03 5.86 -12.06
CA THR A 79 12.32 6.54 -12.27
C THR A 79 13.21 6.53 -11.04
N TYR A 80 12.64 6.27 -9.84
CA TYR A 80 13.43 6.20 -8.62
C TYR A 80 14.41 5.03 -8.74
N PRO A 81 15.73 5.27 -8.66
CA PRO A 81 16.71 4.22 -8.76
C PRO A 81 16.54 3.27 -7.57
N THR A 82 15.97 2.10 -7.84
CA THR A 82 15.82 1.00 -6.88
C THR A 82 16.98 0.00 -6.95
N LEU A 83 17.94 0.24 -7.85
CA LEU A 83 19.17 -0.53 -8.02
C LEU A 83 20.29 0.17 -7.25
N CYS A 84 20.49 -0.28 -6.00
CA CYS A 84 21.77 -0.18 -5.31
C CYS A 84 22.61 -1.42 -5.68
#